data_AF-A0A8B8HVJ2-F1
#
_entry.id   AF-A0A8B8HVJ2-F1
#
_cell.length_a   1.000
_cell.length_b   1.000
_cell.length_c   1.000
_cell.angle_alpha   90.00
_cell.angle_beta   90.00
_cell.angle_gamma   90.00
#
_symmetry.space_group_name_H-M   'P 1'
#
loop_
_entity.id
_entity.type
_entity.pdbx_description
1 polymer ?
#
loop_
_entity_poly.entity_id
_entity_poly.type
_entity_poly.pdbx_seq_one_letter_code
_entity_poly.pdbx_strand_id
1 'polypeptide(L)'
;MFRGDNSHSLSYEQQAKFIQDRISSVEKNFGELCVGFGDYTRKTARLRDMGDELSKIIKEYANNEIVNKSLSAGLDNLSITLTAVEEYRNCEVQRLEAKVIGELCQYESICKHAREELKHTMNVREKEMSRKKVLDKAKERQPFNRQQVTYAESELLKASAEMSRTAKGLSEQTEFFERRKLQQLKTLLSDFVMIEMTFHAKAVELLSVAYQQIADINEKADLENFKRKLRSPEKQVSTGISVRSSSLASLLNQQSPLKDEDSMRMGKLRSPENNNLSNKARSSSLAALMNHSSSKEEDTSDSDGSTDHSTSEETESR
;
A
#
# COMPACT_ATOMS: atom_id res chain seq x y z
N MET A 1 65.08 -12.76 17.31
CA MET A 1 64.21 -11.68 17.81
C MET A 1 62.77 -12.07 17.54
N PHE A 2 61.95 -12.06 18.59
CA PHE A 2 60.52 -12.38 18.60
C PHE A 2 59.67 -11.24 18.01
N ARG A 3 58.43 -11.60 17.65
CA ARG A 3 57.26 -10.78 17.25
C ARG A 3 57.23 -10.52 15.73
N GLY A 4 56.40 -11.21 14.94
CA GLY A 4 55.07 -11.72 15.24
C GLY A 4 54.03 -10.61 15.21
N ASP A 5 54.08 -9.77 14.17
CA ASP A 5 52.96 -8.94 13.78
C ASP A 5 51.90 -9.84 13.16
N ASN A 6 50.93 -10.24 13.99
CA ASN A 6 49.65 -10.70 13.51
C ASN A 6 48.57 -9.86 14.18
N SER A 7 48.50 -8.60 13.76
CA SER A 7 47.49 -7.59 14.10
C SER A 7 46.10 -7.91 13.54
N HIS A 8 45.82 -9.16 13.13
CA HIS A 8 44.59 -9.57 12.43
C HIS A 8 43.64 -10.47 13.24
N SER A 9 43.97 -10.91 14.46
CA SER A 9 43.00 -11.65 15.29
C SER A 9 42.27 -10.71 16.25
N LEU A 10 41.19 -10.08 15.78
CA LEU A 10 40.05 -9.93 16.68
C LEU A 10 39.80 -11.31 17.29
N SER A 11 39.74 -11.44 18.61
CA SER A 11 39.41 -12.74 19.21
C SER A 11 38.12 -13.21 18.53
N TYR A 12 38.07 -14.42 18.00
CA TYR A 12 36.86 -14.95 17.35
C TYR A 12 35.60 -14.82 18.23
N GLU A 13 35.78 -14.75 19.55
CA GLU A 13 34.71 -14.43 20.50
C GLU A 13 34.23 -12.98 20.39
N GLN A 14 35.15 -12.01 20.24
CA GLN A 14 34.82 -10.63 19.93
C GLN A 14 34.15 -10.50 18.56
N GLN A 15 34.62 -11.24 17.55
CA GLN A 15 34.00 -11.25 16.22
C GLN A 15 32.58 -11.83 16.28
N ALA A 16 32.38 -12.96 16.96
CA ALA A 16 31.06 -13.55 17.13
C ALA A 16 30.11 -12.64 17.91
N LYS A 17 30.60 -12.01 18.99
CA LYS A 17 29.84 -11.00 19.73
C LYS A 17 29.44 -9.82 18.85
N PHE A 18 30.37 -9.29 18.05
CA PHE A 18 30.09 -8.22 17.11
C PHE A 18 28.98 -8.60 16.12
N ILE A 19 29.07 -9.78 15.48
CA ILE A 19 28.04 -10.25 14.53
C ILE A 19 26.69 -10.43 15.24
N GLN A 20 26.69 -11.03 16.42
CA GLN A 20 25.49 -11.22 17.23
C GLN A 20 24.82 -9.87 17.57
N ASP A 21 25.61 -8.89 18.04
CA ASP A 21 25.13 -7.57 18.39
C ASP A 21 24.57 -6.83 17.16
N ARG A 22 25.19 -7.00 15.98
CA ARG A 22 24.66 -6.48 14.70
C ARG A 22 23.31 -7.10 14.35
N ILE A 23 23.17 -8.42 14.42
CA ILE A 23 21.91 -9.10 14.11
C ILE A 23 20.81 -8.66 15.08
N SER A 24 21.09 -8.65 16.39
CA SER A 24 20.13 -8.21 17.41
C SER A 24 19.73 -6.74 17.24
N SER A 25 20.67 -5.88 16.86
CA SER A 25 20.38 -4.48 16.55
C SER A 25 19.44 -4.35 15.35
N VAL A 26 19.68 -5.10 14.28
CA VAL A 26 18.81 -5.09 13.09
C VAL A 26 17.41 -5.58 13.42
N GLU A 27 17.31 -6.74 14.08
CA GLU A 27 16.02 -7.33 14.46
C GLU A 27 15.18 -6.37 15.31
N LYS A 28 15.80 -5.74 16.31
CA LYS A 28 15.11 -4.76 17.15
C LYS A 28 14.59 -3.58 16.32
N ASN A 29 15.47 -2.91 15.57
CA ASN A 29 15.08 -1.71 14.83
C ASN A 29 14.06 -2.01 13.74
N PHE A 30 14.22 -3.11 12.99
CA PHE A 30 13.27 -3.48 11.95
C PHE A 30 11.94 -3.96 12.54
N GLY A 31 11.95 -4.61 13.71
CA GLY A 31 10.76 -4.94 14.47
C GLY A 31 9.99 -3.70 14.91
N GLU A 32 10.67 -2.70 15.47
CA GLU A 32 10.07 -1.41 15.87
C GLU A 32 9.49 -0.66 14.65
N LEU A 33 10.23 -0.62 13.53
CA LEU A 33 9.73 -0.05 12.28
C LEU A 33 8.49 -0.80 11.77
N CYS A 34 8.49 -2.13 11.83
CA CYS A 34 7.36 -2.94 11.38
C CYS A 34 6.08 -2.61 12.17
N VAL A 35 6.20 -2.51 13.49
CA VAL A 35 5.08 -2.11 14.36
C VAL A 35 4.63 -0.69 14.03
N GLY A 36 5.56 0.27 13.92
CA GLY A 36 5.26 1.67 13.63
C GLY A 36 4.55 1.87 12.28
N PHE A 37 5.08 1.29 11.21
CA PHE A 37 4.43 1.32 9.89
C PHE A 37 3.11 0.55 9.86
N GLY A 38 3.00 -0.55 10.62
CA GLY A 38 1.75 -1.28 10.80
C GLY A 38 0.66 -0.41 11.45
N ASP A 39 0.99 0.30 12.53
CA ASP A 39 0.06 1.22 13.19
C ASP A 39 -0.33 2.41 12.30
N TYR A 40 0.66 2.98 11.60
CA TYR A 40 0.43 4.05 10.64
C TYR A 40 -0.57 3.61 9.56
N THR A 41 -0.29 2.50 8.89
CA THR A 41 -1.12 1.97 7.79
C THR A 41 -2.53 1.63 8.25
N ARG A 42 -2.69 1.03 9.44
CA ARG A 42 -4.02 0.79 10.03
C ARG A 42 -4.79 2.09 10.30
N LYS A 43 -4.12 3.15 10.78
CA LYS A 43 -4.76 4.46 10.98
C LYS A 43 -5.16 5.10 9.65
N THR A 44 -4.33 4.98 8.61
CA THR A 44 -4.67 5.43 7.25
C THR A 44 -5.89 4.69 6.70
N ALA A 45 -5.97 3.37 6.90
CA ALA A 45 -7.13 2.57 6.50
C ALA A 45 -8.42 2.98 7.22
N ARG A 46 -8.33 3.33 8.51
CA ARG A 46 -9.46 3.88 9.27
C ARG A 46 -9.87 5.28 8.80
N LEU A 47 -8.90 6.11 8.42
CA LEU A 47 -9.20 7.43 7.86
C LEU A 47 -9.98 7.29 6.55
N ARG A 48 -9.60 6.31 5.70
CA ARG A 48 -10.38 5.95 4.50
C ARG A 48 -11.83 5.60 4.86
N ASP A 49 -12.04 4.70 5.82
CA ASP A 49 -13.40 4.32 6.24
C ASP A 49 -14.25 5.54 6.65
N MET A 50 -13.65 6.49 7.37
CA MET A 50 -14.33 7.72 7.77
C MET A 50 -14.61 8.64 6.58
N GLY A 51 -13.70 8.72 5.61
CA GLY A 51 -13.90 9.47 4.38
C GLY A 51 -15.01 8.89 3.49
N ASP A 52 -15.10 7.55 3.41
CA ASP A 52 -16.17 6.85 2.70
C ASP A 52 -17.54 7.14 3.33
N GLU A 53 -17.65 7.08 4.67
CA GLU A 53 -18.91 7.40 5.35
C GLU A 53 -19.28 8.87 5.21
N LEU A 54 -18.31 9.80 5.26
CA LEU A 54 -18.57 11.22 5.02
C LEU A 54 -19.12 11.45 3.60
N SER A 55 -18.51 10.82 2.60
CA SER A 55 -18.96 10.88 1.20
C SER A 55 -20.41 10.41 1.06
N LYS A 56 -20.76 9.32 1.75
CA LYS A 56 -22.12 8.78 1.78
C LYS A 56 -23.12 9.71 2.44
N ILE A 57 -22.78 10.34 3.56
CA ILE A 57 -23.64 11.33 4.23
C ILE A 57 -23.91 12.53 3.31
N ILE A 58 -22.87 13.03 2.63
CA ILE A 58 -23.00 14.14 1.68
C ILE A 58 -23.91 13.74 0.51
N LYS A 59 -23.73 12.53 -0.03
CA LYS A 59 -24.58 11.99 -1.11
C LYS A 59 -26.04 11.86 -0.67
N GLU A 60 -26.30 11.43 0.56
CA GLU A 60 -27.66 11.34 1.09
C GLU A 60 -28.30 12.72 1.22
N TYR A 61 -27.57 13.73 1.68
CA TYR A 61 -28.07 15.10 1.70
C TYR A 61 -28.36 15.61 0.28
N ALA A 62 -27.44 15.37 -0.67
CA ALA A 62 -27.65 15.73 -2.07
C ALA A 62 -28.98 15.17 -2.62
N ASN A 63 -29.28 13.89 -2.34
CA ASN A 63 -30.50 13.23 -2.79
C ASN A 63 -31.77 13.78 -2.11
N ASN A 64 -31.67 14.17 -0.84
CA ASN A 64 -32.79 14.70 -0.05
C ASN A 64 -33.04 16.20 -0.30
N GLU A 65 -32.09 16.91 -0.90
CA GLU A 65 -32.22 18.31 -1.26
C GLU A 65 -33.06 18.48 -2.54
N ILE A 66 -34.38 18.58 -2.36
CA ILE A 66 -35.34 18.68 -3.48
C ILE A 66 -35.55 20.13 -3.90
N VAL A 67 -35.23 21.13 -3.08
CA VAL A 67 -35.53 22.55 -3.32
C VAL A 67 -34.37 23.25 -4.00
N ASN A 68 -33.19 23.17 -3.40
CA ASN A 68 -31.97 23.83 -3.85
C ASN A 68 -31.25 22.93 -4.86
N LYS A 69 -31.61 23.06 -6.14
CA LYS A 69 -31.13 22.16 -7.20
C LYS A 69 -29.64 22.32 -7.47
N SER A 70 -29.11 23.54 -7.39
CA SER A 70 -27.67 23.76 -7.57
C SER A 70 -26.87 23.19 -6.40
N LEU A 71 -27.34 23.36 -5.17
CA LEU A 71 -26.76 22.74 -3.98
C LEU A 71 -26.79 21.21 -4.07
N SER A 72 -27.94 20.63 -4.41
CA SER A 72 -28.09 19.18 -4.59
C SER A 72 -27.05 18.64 -5.60
N ALA A 73 -26.91 19.28 -6.76
CA ALA A 73 -25.91 18.88 -7.75
C ALA A 73 -24.46 19.06 -7.27
N GLY A 74 -24.15 20.17 -6.59
CA GLY A 74 -22.82 20.44 -6.03
C GLY A 74 -22.41 19.41 -4.97
N LEU A 75 -23.34 19.06 -4.07
CA LEU A 75 -23.13 18.02 -3.05
C LEU A 75 -22.97 16.64 -3.68
N ASP A 76 -23.75 16.32 -4.73
CA ASP A 76 -23.60 15.05 -5.43
C ASP A 76 -22.20 14.90 -6.04
N ASN A 77 -21.77 15.92 -6.79
CA ASN A 77 -20.44 15.95 -7.40
C ASN A 77 -19.32 15.89 -6.34
N LEU A 78 -19.48 16.62 -5.23
CA LEU A 78 -18.53 16.56 -4.11
C LEU A 78 -18.43 15.14 -3.55
N SER A 79 -19.55 14.46 -3.34
CA SER A 79 -19.56 13.10 -2.80
C SER A 79 -18.82 12.10 -3.70
N ILE A 80 -18.97 12.23 -5.03
CA ILE A 80 -18.27 11.40 -6.01
C ILE A 80 -16.76 11.67 -5.96
N THR A 81 -16.38 12.95 -5.89
CA THR A 81 -14.96 13.35 -5.84
C THR A 81 -14.29 12.88 -4.55
N LEU A 82 -14.96 13.00 -3.40
CA LEU A 82 -14.46 12.48 -2.12
C LEU A 82 -14.35 10.95 -2.11
N THR A 83 -15.31 10.24 -2.71
CA THR A 83 -15.20 8.78 -2.91
C THR A 83 -13.95 8.43 -3.70
N ALA A 84 -13.64 9.17 -4.76
CA ALA A 84 -12.41 8.96 -5.54
C ALA A 84 -11.15 9.21 -4.71
N VAL A 85 -11.11 10.23 -3.85
CA VAL A 85 -9.98 10.47 -2.93
C VAL A 85 -9.73 9.25 -2.04
N GLU A 86 -10.79 8.65 -1.50
CA GLU A 86 -10.67 7.48 -0.62
C GLU A 86 -10.34 6.19 -1.38
N GLU A 87 -10.71 6.06 -2.66
CA GLU A 87 -10.19 5.00 -3.53
C GLU A 87 -8.66 5.09 -3.69
N TYR A 88 -8.12 6.30 -3.89
CA TYR A 88 -6.65 6.49 -3.92
C TYR A 88 -6.00 6.23 -2.56
N ARG A 89 -6.67 6.59 -1.45
CA ARG A 89 -6.19 6.25 -0.10
C ARG A 89 -6.17 4.72 0.13
N ASN A 90 -7.15 4.00 -0.41
CA ASN A 90 -7.16 2.54 -0.37
C ASN A 90 -5.96 1.95 -1.12
N CYS A 91 -5.61 2.50 -2.28
CA CYS A 91 -4.40 2.10 -3.02
C CYS A 91 -3.11 2.42 -2.23
N GLU A 92 -3.05 3.57 -1.55
CA GLU A 92 -1.95 3.91 -0.63
C GLU A 92 -1.78 2.84 0.45
N VAL A 93 -2.87 2.49 1.16
CA VAL A 93 -2.87 1.45 2.20
C VAL A 93 -2.32 0.13 1.67
N GLN A 94 -2.85 -0.37 0.54
CA GLN A 94 -2.39 -1.63 -0.06
C GLN A 94 -0.90 -1.59 -0.44
N ARG A 95 -0.41 -0.45 -0.93
CA ARG A 95 1.00 -0.29 -1.29
C ARG A 95 1.90 -0.22 -0.06
N LEU A 96 1.46 0.42 1.02
CA LEU A 96 2.17 0.43 2.31
C LEU A 96 2.27 -0.99 2.88
N GLU A 97 1.17 -1.75 2.85
CA GLU A 97 1.16 -3.15 3.28
C GLU A 97 2.14 -4.01 2.47
N ALA A 98 2.11 -3.90 1.14
CA ALA A 98 2.93 -4.75 0.28
C ALA A 98 4.41 -4.37 0.28
N LYS A 99 4.73 -3.08 0.12
CA LYS A 99 6.11 -2.61 -0.14
C LYS A 99 6.89 -2.20 1.09
N VAL A 100 6.20 -1.90 2.20
CA VAL A 100 6.83 -1.44 3.44
C VAL A 100 6.69 -2.50 4.51
N ILE A 101 5.46 -2.83 4.90
CA ILE A 101 5.21 -3.79 6.00
C ILE A 101 5.64 -5.20 5.59
N GLY A 102 5.25 -5.66 4.39
CA GLY A 102 5.58 -6.98 3.89
C GLY A 102 7.09 -7.24 3.80
N GLU A 103 7.87 -6.22 3.48
CA GLU A 103 9.34 -6.30 3.47
C GLU A 103 9.92 -6.35 4.90
N LEU A 104 9.38 -5.57 5.85
CA LEU A 104 9.82 -5.59 7.25
C LEU A 104 9.51 -6.92 7.93
N CYS A 105 8.36 -7.53 7.67
CA CYS A 105 7.96 -8.81 8.28
C CYS A 105 8.94 -9.95 7.99
N GLN A 106 9.66 -9.90 6.85
CA GLN A 106 10.62 -10.94 6.50
C GLN A 106 11.86 -10.94 7.41
N TYR A 107 12.16 -9.83 8.08
CA TYR A 107 13.39 -9.69 8.87
C TYR A 107 13.43 -10.56 10.12
N GLU A 108 12.29 -11.00 10.64
CA GLU A 108 12.27 -12.00 11.73
C GLU A 108 12.96 -13.30 11.29
N SER A 109 12.57 -13.82 10.11
CA SER A 109 13.14 -15.04 9.55
C SER A 109 14.61 -14.86 9.14
N ILE A 110 14.93 -13.73 8.50
CA ILE A 110 16.31 -13.42 8.06
C ILE A 110 17.25 -13.34 9.26
N CYS A 111 16.87 -12.64 10.34
CA CYS A 111 17.68 -12.53 11.54
C CYS A 111 17.83 -13.87 12.27
N LYS A 112 16.76 -14.67 12.30
CA LYS A 112 16.82 -16.03 12.84
C LYS A 112 17.84 -16.91 12.10
N HIS A 113 17.79 -16.93 10.77
CA HIS A 113 18.74 -17.70 9.97
C HIS A 113 20.19 -17.22 10.18
N ALA A 114 20.42 -15.91 10.20
CA ALA A 114 21.75 -15.36 10.46
C ALA A 114 22.32 -15.79 11.84
N ARG A 115 21.47 -15.86 12.88
CA ARG A 115 21.87 -16.39 14.21
C ARG A 115 22.20 -17.88 14.17
N GLU A 116 21.44 -18.67 13.42
CA GLU A 116 21.67 -20.11 13.30
C GLU A 116 23.03 -20.40 12.63
N GLU A 117 23.38 -19.64 11.58
CA GLU A 117 24.69 -19.73 10.91
C GLU A 117 25.85 -19.33 11.82
N LEU A 118 25.68 -18.25 12.60
CA LEU A 118 26.68 -17.84 13.60
C LEU A 118 26.88 -18.93 14.66
N LYS A 119 25.79 -19.48 15.19
CA LYS A 119 25.81 -20.57 16.18
C LYS A 119 26.48 -21.82 15.62
N HIS A 120 26.17 -22.18 14.37
CA HIS A 120 26.81 -23.31 13.69
C HIS A 120 28.33 -23.13 13.62
N THR A 121 28.80 -21.95 13.19
CA THR A 121 30.22 -21.63 13.09
C THR A 121 30.92 -21.70 14.46
N MET A 122 30.27 -21.22 15.52
CA MET A 122 30.82 -21.31 16.88
C MET A 122 30.93 -22.76 17.37
N ASN A 123 29.97 -23.62 17.04
CA ASN A 123 30.04 -25.05 17.38
C ASN A 123 31.20 -25.76 16.66
N VAL A 124 31.45 -25.43 15.38
CA VAL A 124 32.60 -25.98 14.62
C VAL A 124 33.92 -25.55 15.27
N ARG A 125 34.02 -24.27 15.68
CA ARG A 125 35.18 -23.74 16.40
C ARG A 125 35.42 -24.44 17.73
N GLU A 126 34.36 -24.69 18.50
CA GLU A 126 34.49 -25.38 19.79
C GLU A 126 35.02 -26.82 19.59
N LYS A 127 34.57 -27.51 18.53
CA LYS A 127 35.11 -28.82 18.14
C LYS A 127 36.59 -28.72 17.79
N GLU A 128 37.01 -27.75 16.98
CA GLU A 128 38.42 -27.53 16.65
C GLU A 128 39.27 -27.30 17.92
N MET A 129 38.81 -26.43 18.82
CA MET A 129 39.48 -26.16 20.10
C MET A 129 39.56 -27.40 21.00
N SER A 130 38.54 -28.26 20.98
CA SER A 130 38.56 -29.52 21.72
C SER A 130 39.60 -30.50 21.15
N ARG A 131 39.71 -30.60 19.81
CA ARG A 131 40.73 -31.44 19.14
C ARG A 131 42.14 -30.94 19.43
N LYS A 132 42.33 -29.61 19.48
CA LYS A 132 43.60 -28.99 19.85
C LYS A 132 44.03 -29.38 21.27
N LYS A 133 43.12 -29.28 22.25
CA LYS A 133 43.37 -29.72 23.63
C LYS A 133 43.72 -31.22 23.74
N VAL A 134 43.12 -32.07 22.89
CA VAL A 134 43.44 -33.50 22.85
C VAL A 134 44.86 -33.73 22.33
N LEU A 135 45.26 -33.03 21.27
CA LEU A 135 46.62 -33.09 20.73
C LEU A 135 47.65 -32.61 21.76
N ASP A 136 47.40 -31.49 22.42
CA ASP A 136 48.30 -30.92 23.43
C ASP A 136 48.54 -31.92 24.57
N LYS A 137 47.46 -32.55 25.09
CA LYS A 137 47.55 -33.61 26.11
C LYS A 137 48.30 -34.86 25.63
N ALA A 138 48.12 -35.26 24.38
CA ALA A 138 48.81 -36.42 23.81
C ALA A 138 50.33 -36.18 23.73
N LYS A 139 50.73 -34.96 23.32
CA LYS A 139 52.12 -34.52 23.28
C LYS A 139 52.77 -34.46 24.66
N GLU A 140 52.04 -33.99 25.68
CA GLU A 140 52.54 -33.90 27.05
C GLU A 140 52.66 -35.26 27.75
N ARG A 141 51.67 -36.15 27.60
CA ARG A 141 51.58 -37.39 28.40
C ARG A 141 52.34 -38.57 27.80
N GLN A 142 52.38 -38.69 26.47
CA GLN A 142 52.99 -39.83 25.79
C GLN A 142 53.78 -39.38 24.55
N PRO A 143 54.87 -38.61 24.73
CA PRO A 143 55.64 -38.07 23.60
C PRO A 143 56.25 -39.15 22.69
N PHE A 144 56.50 -40.35 23.23
CA PHE A 144 57.04 -41.49 22.45
C PHE A 144 55.96 -42.33 21.76
N ASN A 145 54.67 -42.12 22.06
CA ASN A 145 53.56 -42.77 21.36
C ASN A 145 53.24 -42.03 20.06
N ARG A 146 54.15 -42.19 19.10
CA ARG A 146 54.13 -41.45 17.83
C ARG A 146 52.84 -41.70 17.04
N GLN A 147 52.27 -42.91 17.12
CA GLN A 147 51.01 -43.24 16.45
C GLN A 147 49.83 -42.43 17.00
N GLN A 148 49.70 -42.32 18.33
CA GLN A 148 48.63 -41.57 18.97
C GLN A 148 48.72 -40.06 18.68
N VAL A 149 49.94 -39.50 18.71
CA VAL A 149 50.17 -38.09 18.36
C VAL A 149 49.82 -37.83 16.89
N THR A 150 50.29 -38.67 15.97
CA THR A 150 50.01 -38.52 14.53
C THR A 150 48.51 -38.60 14.24
N TYR A 151 47.78 -39.49 14.92
CA TYR A 151 46.32 -39.58 14.79
C TYR A 151 45.62 -38.30 15.26
N ALA A 152 46.00 -37.77 16.43
CA ALA A 152 45.44 -36.53 16.97
C ALA A 152 45.76 -35.31 16.08
N GLU A 153 46.95 -35.27 15.45
CA GLU A 153 47.33 -34.23 14.48
C GLU A 153 46.44 -34.29 13.24
N SER A 154 46.17 -35.48 12.71
CA SER A 154 45.28 -35.66 11.56
C SER A 154 43.84 -35.20 11.85
N GLU A 155 43.32 -35.54 13.03
CA GLU A 155 41.98 -35.12 13.44
C GLU A 155 41.88 -33.60 13.67
N LEU A 156 42.93 -32.97 14.24
CA LEU A 156 42.99 -31.52 14.35
C LEU A 156 43.07 -30.85 12.97
N LEU A 157 43.86 -31.41 12.04
CA LEU A 157 44.00 -30.87 10.69
C LEU A 157 42.65 -30.86 9.96
N LYS A 158 41.88 -31.95 10.05
CA LYS A 158 40.52 -32.02 9.49
C LYS A 158 39.59 -30.97 10.11
N ALA A 159 39.57 -30.86 11.44
CA ALA A 159 38.74 -29.89 12.14
C ALA A 159 39.13 -28.43 11.82
N SER A 160 40.43 -28.15 11.67
CA SER A 160 40.93 -26.83 11.29
C SER A 160 40.56 -26.47 9.85
N ALA A 161 40.58 -27.45 8.93
CA ALA A 161 40.15 -27.26 7.55
C ALA A 161 38.64 -26.99 7.45
N GLU A 162 37.82 -27.72 8.21
CA GLU A 162 36.39 -27.45 8.34
C GLU A 162 36.14 -26.05 8.91
N MET A 163 36.79 -25.69 10.01
CA MET A 163 36.65 -24.37 10.62
C MET A 163 37.03 -23.24 9.65
N SER A 164 38.14 -23.38 8.91
CA SER A 164 38.55 -22.37 7.93
C SER A 164 37.51 -22.19 6.83
N ARG A 165 36.84 -23.28 6.40
CA ARG A 165 35.76 -23.21 5.41
C ARG A 165 34.53 -22.50 5.97
N THR A 166 34.09 -22.89 7.17
CA THR A 166 32.90 -22.31 7.81
C THR A 166 33.11 -20.85 8.20
N ALA A 167 34.31 -20.47 8.66
CA ALA A 167 34.69 -19.08 8.95
C ALA A 167 34.56 -18.18 7.70
N LYS A 168 35.03 -18.67 6.55
CA LYS A 168 34.91 -17.94 5.28
C LYS A 168 33.44 -17.75 4.89
N GLY A 169 32.64 -18.82 4.97
CA GLY A 169 31.20 -18.75 4.69
C GLY A 169 30.46 -17.78 5.62
N LEU A 170 30.77 -17.78 6.92
CA LEU A 170 30.19 -16.82 7.87
C LEU A 170 30.54 -15.37 7.52
N SER A 171 31.78 -15.11 7.11
CA SER A 171 32.21 -13.77 6.69
C SER A 171 31.41 -13.27 5.49
N GLU A 172 31.28 -14.10 4.45
CA GLU A 172 30.51 -13.79 3.24
C GLU A 172 29.02 -13.58 3.56
N GLN A 173 28.43 -14.43 4.40
CA GLN A 173 27.03 -14.31 4.81
C GLN A 173 26.77 -13.08 5.66
N THR A 174 27.72 -12.71 6.54
CA THR A 174 27.63 -11.49 7.35
C THR A 174 27.69 -10.24 6.47
N GLU A 175 28.58 -10.22 5.48
CA GLU A 175 28.66 -9.13 4.52
C GLU A 175 27.37 -9.02 3.70
N PHE A 176 26.85 -10.15 3.22
CA PHE A 176 25.58 -10.20 2.50
C PHE A 176 24.41 -9.70 3.36
N PHE A 177 24.33 -10.12 4.62
CA PHE A 177 23.31 -9.65 5.57
C PHE A 177 23.36 -8.13 5.75
N GLU A 178 24.54 -7.56 5.99
CA GLU A 178 24.70 -6.11 6.18
C GLU A 178 24.38 -5.34 4.89
N ARG A 179 24.82 -5.84 3.72
CA ARG A 179 24.51 -5.27 2.41
C ARG A 179 23.00 -5.28 2.14
N ARG A 180 22.34 -6.42 2.35
CA ARG A 180 20.89 -6.57 2.21
C ARG A 180 20.14 -5.60 3.11
N LYS A 181 20.55 -5.49 4.38
CA LYS A 181 20.00 -4.52 5.33
C LYS A 181 20.08 -3.09 4.84
N LEU A 182 21.23 -2.65 4.33
CA LEU A 182 21.40 -1.28 3.81
C LEU A 182 20.52 -1.02 2.59
N GLN A 183 20.50 -1.96 1.63
CA GLN A 183 19.72 -1.82 0.41
C GLN A 183 18.21 -1.83 0.69
N GLN A 184 17.71 -2.78 1.47
CA GLN A 184 16.28 -2.88 1.77
C GLN A 184 15.79 -1.69 2.59
N LEU A 185 16.56 -1.20 3.57
CA LEU A 185 16.15 -0.02 4.33
C LEU A 185 16.03 1.22 3.42
N LYS A 186 17.00 1.42 2.52
CA LYS A 186 16.96 2.51 1.54
C LYS A 186 15.73 2.38 0.63
N THR A 187 15.50 1.20 0.05
CA THR A 187 14.37 0.95 -0.85
C THR A 187 13.05 1.17 -0.13
N LEU A 188 12.88 0.61 1.07
CA LEU A 188 11.66 0.71 1.86
C LEU A 188 11.30 2.17 2.17
N LEU A 189 12.25 2.95 2.65
CA LEU A 189 12.00 4.37 2.96
C LEU A 189 11.71 5.16 1.69
N SER A 190 12.35 4.83 0.58
CA SER A 190 12.08 5.46 -0.72
C SER A 190 10.69 5.11 -1.24
N ASP A 191 10.28 3.84 -1.13
CA ASP A 191 8.95 3.37 -1.50
C ASP A 191 7.88 4.05 -0.64
N PHE A 192 8.08 4.17 0.67
CA PHE A 192 7.18 4.89 1.57
C PHE A 192 6.95 6.33 1.10
N VAL A 193 8.03 7.10 0.91
CA VAL A 193 7.93 8.50 0.45
C VAL A 193 7.23 8.57 -0.91
N MET A 194 7.54 7.67 -1.84
CA MET A 194 6.93 7.66 -3.16
C MET A 194 5.44 7.33 -3.14
N ILE A 195 5.02 6.43 -2.24
CA ILE A 195 3.60 6.08 -2.04
C ILE A 195 2.82 7.31 -1.55
N GLU A 196 3.31 7.96 -0.50
CA GLU A 196 2.70 9.17 0.08
C GLU A 196 2.65 10.32 -0.93
N MET A 197 3.75 10.56 -1.66
CA MET A 197 3.78 11.58 -2.72
C MET A 197 2.74 11.31 -3.80
N THR A 198 2.58 10.04 -4.22
CA THR A 198 1.60 9.67 -5.24
C THR A 198 0.18 9.95 -4.75
N PHE A 199 -0.13 9.55 -3.51
CA PHE A 199 -1.44 9.79 -2.91
C PHE A 199 -1.71 11.30 -2.78
N HIS A 200 -0.79 12.05 -2.18
CA HIS A 200 -0.97 13.49 -1.97
C HIS A 200 -1.12 14.27 -3.26
N ALA A 201 -0.35 13.94 -4.30
CA ALA A 201 -0.51 14.58 -5.61
C ALA A 201 -1.94 14.39 -6.16
N LYS A 202 -2.47 13.16 -6.07
CA LYS A 202 -3.83 12.86 -6.51
C LYS A 202 -4.90 13.49 -5.61
N ALA A 203 -4.67 13.52 -4.30
CA ALA A 203 -5.58 14.16 -3.37
C ALA A 203 -5.70 15.67 -3.65
N VAL A 204 -4.59 16.37 -3.89
CA VAL A 204 -4.61 17.81 -4.23
C VAL A 204 -5.34 18.07 -5.54
N GLU A 205 -5.10 17.26 -6.57
CA GLU A 205 -5.81 17.33 -7.85
C GLU A 205 -7.32 17.20 -7.66
N LEU A 206 -7.78 16.16 -6.96
CA LEU A 206 -9.20 15.90 -6.73
C LEU A 206 -9.84 16.92 -5.80
N LEU A 207 -9.16 17.35 -4.73
CA LEU A 207 -9.68 18.35 -3.81
C LEU A 207 -9.80 19.73 -4.48
N SER A 208 -8.95 20.03 -5.47
CA SER A 208 -9.09 21.23 -6.29
C SER A 208 -10.36 21.18 -7.15
N VAL A 209 -10.69 20.02 -7.72
CA VAL A 209 -11.96 19.80 -8.43
C VAL A 209 -13.15 19.93 -7.48
N ALA A 210 -13.08 19.31 -6.30
CA ALA A 210 -14.11 19.41 -5.27
C ALA A 210 -14.36 20.86 -4.84
N TYR A 211 -13.30 21.66 -4.70
CA TYR A 211 -13.41 23.08 -4.38
C TYR A 211 -14.20 23.85 -5.44
N GLN A 212 -13.93 23.61 -6.74
CA GLN A 212 -14.68 24.25 -7.82
C GLN A 212 -16.14 23.81 -7.85
N GLN A 213 -16.43 22.52 -7.64
CA GLN A 213 -17.81 22.01 -7.57
C GLN A 213 -18.66 22.72 -6.51
N ILE A 214 -18.05 23.09 -5.38
CA ILE A 214 -18.71 23.88 -4.34
C ILE A 214 -18.82 25.36 -4.73
N ALA A 215 -17.78 25.93 -5.35
CA ALA A 215 -17.80 27.30 -5.83
C ALA A 215 -18.89 27.55 -6.90
N ASP A 216 -19.22 26.52 -7.69
CA ASP A 216 -20.24 26.57 -8.73
C ASP A 216 -21.69 26.52 -8.20
N ILE A 217 -21.91 26.35 -6.89
CA ILE A 217 -23.25 26.37 -6.31
C ILE A 217 -23.88 27.76 -6.47
N ASN A 218 -24.99 27.82 -7.19
CA ASN A 218 -25.72 29.04 -7.47
C ASN A 218 -26.80 29.33 -6.42
N GLU A 219 -26.38 29.97 -5.33
CA GLU A 219 -27.24 30.39 -4.21
C GLU A 219 -28.44 31.24 -4.67
N LYS A 220 -28.24 32.12 -5.66
CA LYS A 220 -29.30 33.01 -6.16
C LYS A 220 -30.39 32.21 -6.88
N ALA A 221 -30.01 31.28 -7.74
CA ALA A 221 -30.95 30.41 -8.44
C ALA A 221 -31.72 29.51 -7.47
N ASP A 222 -31.02 28.97 -6.47
CA ASP A 222 -31.63 28.13 -5.45
C ASP A 222 -32.61 28.90 -4.56
N LEU A 223 -32.27 30.12 -4.15
CA LEU A 223 -33.19 30.97 -3.39
C LEU A 223 -34.44 31.36 -4.20
N GLU A 224 -34.29 31.61 -5.51
CA GLU A 224 -35.44 31.84 -6.38
C GLU A 224 -36.32 30.58 -6.54
N ASN A 225 -35.71 29.39 -6.65
CA ASN A 225 -36.44 28.11 -6.63
C ASN A 225 -37.21 27.93 -5.32
N PHE A 226 -36.58 28.23 -4.18
CA PHE A 226 -37.22 28.22 -2.87
C PHE A 226 -38.43 29.17 -2.82
N LYS A 227 -38.26 30.44 -3.24
CA LYS A 227 -39.36 31.43 -3.27
C LYS A 227 -40.51 31.00 -4.17
N ARG A 228 -40.23 30.38 -5.32
CA ARG A 228 -41.26 29.83 -6.21
C ARG A 228 -42.07 28.73 -5.53
N LYS A 229 -41.39 27.77 -4.88
CA LYS A 229 -42.06 26.72 -4.10
C LYS A 229 -42.85 27.26 -2.91
N LEU A 230 -42.35 28.29 -2.23
CA LEU A 230 -43.05 28.94 -1.13
C LEU A 230 -44.35 29.63 -1.57
N ARG A 231 -44.34 30.27 -2.75
CA ARG A 231 -45.52 30.96 -3.32
C ARG A 231 -46.55 30.02 -3.92
N SER A 232 -46.11 28.86 -4.41
CA SER A 232 -46.99 27.83 -4.97
C SER A 232 -46.56 26.46 -4.44
N PRO A 233 -46.85 26.15 -3.16
CA PRO A 233 -46.68 24.79 -2.66
C PRO A 233 -47.58 23.90 -3.53
N GLU A 234 -46.97 22.96 -4.25
CA GLU A 234 -47.70 22.01 -5.09
C GLU A 234 -48.83 21.39 -4.25
N LYS A 235 -50.08 21.68 -4.62
CA LYS A 235 -51.22 20.92 -4.08
C LYS A 235 -50.99 19.50 -4.55
N GLN A 236 -50.73 18.58 -3.63
CA GLN A 236 -50.77 17.15 -3.92
C GLN A 236 -52.08 16.88 -4.65
N VAL A 237 -52.00 16.57 -5.94
CA VAL A 237 -53.15 16.12 -6.70
C VAL A 237 -53.47 14.74 -6.14
N SER A 238 -54.33 14.71 -5.13
CA SER A 238 -55.06 13.50 -4.82
C SER A 238 -55.81 13.15 -6.10
N THR A 239 -55.53 11.98 -6.65
CA THR A 239 -56.37 11.32 -7.64
C THR A 239 -57.69 10.97 -6.96
N GLY A 240 -58.50 12.00 -6.70
CA GLY A 240 -59.86 11.92 -6.22
C GLY A 240 -60.80 11.91 -7.41
N ILE A 241 -61.32 10.72 -7.70
CA ILE A 241 -62.47 10.49 -8.57
C ILE A 241 -63.53 11.57 -8.28
N SER A 242 -63.74 12.50 -9.23
CA SER A 242 -64.86 13.43 -9.18
C SER A 242 -65.86 13.01 -10.25
N VAL A 243 -66.75 12.09 -9.86
CA VAL A 243 -68.02 11.89 -10.55
C VAL A 243 -68.84 13.15 -10.30
N ARG A 244 -69.01 13.97 -11.32
CA ARG A 244 -70.12 14.92 -11.39
C ARG A 244 -70.98 14.60 -12.58
N SER A 245 -72.11 14.01 -12.23
CA SER A 245 -73.29 13.75 -13.03
C SER A 245 -73.83 15.03 -13.68
N SER A 246 -74.06 14.95 -14.98
CA SER A 246 -75.01 15.80 -15.71
C SER A 246 -75.89 14.93 -16.60
N SER A 247 -77.06 14.60 -16.05
CA SER A 247 -78.38 14.42 -16.65
C SER A 247 -78.55 14.02 -18.13
N LEU A 248 -79.16 12.84 -18.31
CA LEU A 248 -80.23 12.47 -19.25
C LEU A 248 -80.33 13.20 -20.61
N ALA A 249 -79.91 12.51 -21.66
CA ALA A 249 -80.61 12.54 -22.96
C ALA A 249 -80.41 11.22 -23.72
N SER A 250 -81.55 10.59 -24.04
CA SER A 250 -81.76 9.65 -25.16
C SER A 250 -81.28 8.20 -25.02
N LEU A 251 -82.15 7.41 -24.36
CA LEU A 251 -82.45 6.02 -24.67
C LEU A 251 -82.82 5.87 -26.17
N LEU A 252 -82.22 4.94 -26.90
CA LEU A 252 -82.93 3.98 -27.78
C LEU A 252 -81.97 2.91 -28.35
N ASN A 253 -82.51 1.70 -28.49
CA ASN A 253 -82.00 0.48 -29.16
C ASN A 253 -80.82 -0.25 -28.50
N GLN A 254 -81.06 -1.33 -27.74
CA GLN A 254 -81.46 -2.69 -28.16
C GLN A 254 -80.59 -3.28 -29.29
N GLN A 255 -79.65 -4.16 -28.93
CA GLN A 255 -79.70 -5.61 -29.18
C GLN A 255 -78.33 -6.26 -28.91
N SER A 256 -78.30 -7.18 -27.96
CA SER A 256 -77.35 -8.31 -27.88
C SER A 256 -77.95 -9.48 -28.72
N PRO A 257 -77.36 -10.71 -28.86
CA PRO A 257 -76.21 -11.25 -28.12
C PRO A 257 -75.33 -12.34 -28.84
N LEU A 258 -74.38 -12.89 -28.05
CA LEU A 258 -73.74 -14.23 -28.10
C LEU A 258 -72.66 -14.54 -29.17
N LYS A 259 -71.48 -14.98 -28.71
CA LYS A 259 -71.21 -16.40 -28.39
C LYS A 259 -69.87 -16.59 -27.66
N ASP A 260 -69.94 -17.37 -26.59
CA ASP A 260 -68.84 -18.07 -25.91
C ASP A 260 -68.21 -19.13 -26.82
N GLU A 261 -66.92 -19.43 -26.64
CA GLU A 261 -66.46 -20.71 -26.08
C GLU A 261 -64.92 -20.79 -26.00
N ASP A 262 -64.46 -21.03 -24.77
CA ASP A 262 -63.65 -22.19 -24.36
C ASP A 262 -62.23 -22.41 -24.93
N SER A 263 -61.22 -22.40 -24.05
CA SER A 263 -60.70 -23.65 -23.46
C SER A 263 -59.38 -23.42 -22.72
N MET A 264 -59.26 -24.05 -21.56
CA MET A 264 -58.09 -24.06 -20.68
C MET A 264 -56.89 -24.82 -21.24
N ARG A 265 -55.68 -24.49 -20.78
CA ARG A 265 -54.68 -25.50 -20.40
C ARG A 265 -53.65 -24.98 -19.39
N MET A 266 -53.60 -25.69 -18.26
CA MET A 266 -52.62 -25.58 -17.18
C MET A 266 -51.35 -26.38 -17.49
N GLY A 267 -50.18 -25.88 -17.05
CA GLY A 267 -48.91 -26.59 -17.03
C GLY A 267 -47.91 -25.93 -16.07
N LYS A 268 -47.26 -26.75 -15.23
CA LYS A 268 -46.70 -26.47 -13.91
C LYS A 268 -45.20 -26.11 -13.90
N LEU A 269 -44.81 -25.40 -12.81
CA LEU A 269 -43.57 -25.49 -11.99
C LEU A 269 -42.18 -25.18 -12.56
N ARG A 270 -41.43 -24.27 -11.90
CA ARG A 270 -40.29 -24.58 -10.97
C ARG A 270 -39.31 -23.38 -10.80
N SER A 271 -39.05 -22.97 -9.56
CA SER A 271 -38.05 -21.97 -9.09
C SER A 271 -36.62 -22.55 -8.97
N PRO A 272 -35.63 -21.86 -8.37
CA PRO A 272 -35.01 -20.55 -8.65
C PRO A 272 -33.46 -20.67 -8.82
N GLU A 273 -32.74 -19.66 -9.35
CA GLU A 273 -31.28 -19.52 -9.08
C GLU A 273 -30.69 -18.12 -9.35
N ASN A 274 -30.03 -17.60 -8.31
CA ASN A 274 -28.92 -16.65 -8.16
C ASN A 274 -28.52 -15.68 -9.30
N ASN A 275 -28.63 -14.37 -9.00
CA ASN A 275 -28.00 -13.26 -9.72
C ASN A 275 -26.71 -12.82 -9.00
N ASN A 276 -25.58 -12.78 -9.73
CA ASN A 276 -24.31 -12.26 -9.23
C ASN A 276 -23.57 -11.52 -10.37
N LEU A 277 -23.97 -10.29 -10.69
CA LEU A 277 -23.30 -9.43 -11.69
C LEU A 277 -23.51 -7.94 -11.38
N SER A 278 -22.57 -7.29 -10.70
CA SER A 278 -22.36 -5.84 -10.82
C SER A 278 -20.96 -5.43 -10.36
N ASN A 279 -19.98 -5.39 -11.28
CA ASN A 279 -18.73 -4.66 -11.04
C ASN A 279 -18.04 -4.13 -12.31
N LYS A 280 -18.75 -4.07 -13.45
CA LYS A 280 -18.15 -3.63 -14.73
C LYS A 280 -18.63 -2.27 -15.25
N ALA A 281 -19.52 -1.58 -14.53
CA ALA A 281 -20.15 -0.35 -15.00
C ALA A 281 -19.57 0.96 -14.42
N ARG A 282 -18.66 0.90 -13.44
CA ARG A 282 -18.12 2.11 -12.78
C ARG A 282 -16.85 2.68 -13.41
N SER A 283 -16.19 1.93 -14.29
CA SER A 283 -14.95 2.36 -14.95
C SER A 283 -15.17 3.30 -16.14
N SER A 284 -16.38 3.35 -16.72
CA SER A 284 -16.65 4.16 -17.93
C SER A 284 -16.88 5.64 -17.63
N SER A 285 -17.27 5.99 -16.40
CA SER A 285 -17.58 7.38 -16.01
C SER A 285 -16.33 8.23 -15.77
N LEU A 286 -15.22 7.64 -15.34
CA LEU A 286 -13.97 8.38 -15.09
C LEU A 286 -13.27 8.79 -16.41
N ALA A 287 -13.34 7.93 -17.44
CA ALA A 287 -12.72 8.19 -18.74
C ALA A 287 -13.39 9.34 -19.50
N ALA A 288 -14.68 9.60 -19.25
CA ALA A 288 -15.43 10.68 -19.90
C ALA A 288 -15.03 12.08 -19.40
N LEU A 289 -14.47 12.19 -18.19
CA LEU A 289 -14.05 13.47 -17.60
C LEU A 289 -12.64 13.89 -18.03
N MET A 290 -11.83 12.99 -18.59
CA MET A 290 -10.42 13.26 -18.94
C MET A 290 -10.22 13.89 -20.34
N ASN A 291 -11.29 14.13 -21.11
CA ASN A 291 -11.17 14.48 -22.53
C ASN A 291 -11.26 15.99 -22.86
N HIS A 292 -11.16 16.87 -21.85
CA HIS A 292 -11.16 18.33 -22.04
C HIS A 292 -9.92 18.97 -21.41
N SER A 293 -8.74 18.67 -21.93
CA SER A 293 -7.58 19.58 -21.92
C SER A 293 -6.43 19.00 -22.74
N SER A 294 -6.45 19.21 -24.06
CA SER A 294 -5.22 19.42 -24.82
C SER A 294 -5.56 19.92 -26.23
N SER A 295 -5.25 21.18 -26.53
CA SER A 295 -4.82 21.64 -27.86
C SER A 295 -4.60 23.14 -27.84
N LYS A 296 -3.32 23.54 -27.80
CA LYS A 296 -2.73 24.49 -28.75
C LYS A 296 -1.24 24.62 -28.47
N GLU A 297 -0.48 23.87 -29.26
CA GLU A 297 0.89 24.23 -29.63
C GLU A 297 0.79 25.19 -30.83
N GLU A 298 1.55 26.29 -30.80
CA GLU A 298 2.07 26.93 -32.00
C GLU A 298 3.56 27.20 -31.76
N ASP A 299 4.35 26.64 -32.67
CA ASP A 299 5.78 26.87 -32.87
C ASP A 299 6.10 28.34 -33.12
N THR A 300 7.25 28.83 -32.62
CA THR A 300 8.20 29.57 -33.46
C THR A 300 9.63 29.44 -32.92
N SER A 301 10.54 29.38 -33.89
CA SER A 301 11.94 28.97 -33.92
C SER A 301 12.96 29.97 -33.38
N ASP A 302 14.09 29.40 -32.92
CA ASP A 302 15.50 29.82 -33.09
C ASP A 302 15.95 31.26 -32.80
N SER A 303 16.93 31.41 -31.89
CA SER A 303 18.28 31.86 -32.27
C SER A 303 19.28 31.79 -31.09
N ASP A 304 20.52 31.48 -31.47
CA ASP A 304 21.79 31.36 -30.75
C ASP A 304 22.10 32.37 -29.64
N GLY A 305 22.98 31.94 -28.72
CA GLY A 305 23.71 32.85 -27.84
C GLY A 305 24.56 32.13 -26.79
N SER A 306 25.68 31.54 -27.22
CA SER A 306 26.79 31.13 -26.36
C SER A 306 27.46 32.36 -25.72
N THR A 307 27.73 32.29 -24.41
CA THR A 307 28.90 32.94 -23.80
C THR A 307 29.28 32.24 -22.49
N ASP A 308 30.43 31.59 -22.53
CA ASP A 308 31.28 31.34 -21.37
C ASP A 308 31.59 32.64 -20.64
N HIS A 309 31.65 32.59 -19.30
CA HIS A 309 32.72 33.29 -18.60
C HIS A 309 33.08 32.58 -17.29
N SER A 310 34.28 31.99 -17.31
CA SER A 310 35.07 31.77 -16.11
C SER A 310 35.50 33.13 -15.53
N THR A 311 35.57 33.21 -14.20
CA THR A 311 36.44 34.17 -13.53
C THR A 311 37.18 33.46 -12.40
N SER A 312 38.50 33.49 -12.52
CA SER A 312 39.47 33.02 -11.55
C SER A 312 39.69 34.06 -10.45
N GLU A 313 40.09 33.55 -9.29
CA GLU A 313 41.11 34.08 -8.36
C GLU A 313 41.43 35.58 -8.40
N GLU A 314 41.19 36.26 -7.26
CA GLU A 314 42.16 37.20 -6.71
C GLU A 314 42.40 36.92 -5.22
N THR A 315 43.69 36.82 -4.93
CA THR A 315 44.37 36.89 -3.64
C THR A 315 44.12 38.21 -2.91
N GLU A 316 43.98 38.19 -1.59
CA GLU A 316 44.78 39.13 -0.77
C GLU A 316 44.99 38.65 0.67
N SER A 317 46.22 38.88 1.12
CA SER A 317 46.74 38.56 2.44
C SER A 317 46.60 39.77 3.34
N ARG A 318 46.07 39.59 4.56
CA ARG A 318 46.55 40.20 5.81
C ARG A 318 45.83 39.63 7.02
#